data_AF-A0A951F052-F1
#
_entry.id   AF-A0A951F052-F1
#
_cell.length_a   1.000
_cell.length_b   1.000
_cell.length_c   1.000
_cell.angle_alpha   90.00
_cell.angle_beta   90.00
_cell.angle_gamma   90.00
#
_symmetry.space_group_name_H-M   'P 1'
#
loop_
_entity.id
_entity.type
_entity.pdbx_description
1 polymer ?
#
loop_
_entity_poly.entity_id
_entity_poly.type
_entity_poly.pdbx_seq_one_letter_code
_entity_poly.pdbx_strand_id
1 'polypeptide(L)'
;MGFIRWQTAVDFLVLAMAFYVLLLWARSARALRIALGVVGLHALALLARQFDLVITSWLLDFLAILAVVLLLLVFQPELRRLFMGLDSALRRWTFVRTTPLQHHREIASACFDLAKGYIGALLVIVRKDSVGELLEGGVSLEAEISSKLLRAIFQKDSPLHDGAVIIEHDRISRANTVLPLTHRPDVPLYYGTRHRAAMGLAERCDALVLAVSEERGEVSLMQGKSFYEIESPAALIAALELSTGGPPEKPAARIRRILTTNPTLKLGALGLAVLIWSMSFLAAGTTIRSISVPIEFRNVPGGMRIAQQSIDSMEIQLRGSPWIMDSVNLGNRIARFDLSNLGPGWHQLVLAPVTLELPPGLVVDHTTPTRIAVLLARASVARGK
;
A
#
# COMPACT_ATOMS: atom_id res chain seq x y z
N MET A 1 -8.11 32.67 -2.98
CA MET A 1 -8.74 31.37 -2.69
C MET A 1 -8.26 30.37 -3.71
N GLY A 2 -7.28 29.54 -3.37
CA GLY A 2 -6.65 28.61 -4.31
C GLY A 2 -7.59 27.46 -4.67
N PHE A 3 -7.75 27.22 -5.98
CA PHE A 3 -8.49 26.07 -6.49
C PHE A 3 -7.85 24.78 -5.95
N ILE A 4 -8.64 23.96 -5.24
CA ILE A 4 -8.23 22.64 -4.78
C ILE A 4 -7.89 21.82 -6.03
N ARG A 5 -6.59 21.56 -6.21
CA ARG A 5 -6.07 20.77 -7.32
C ARG A 5 -6.55 19.33 -7.15
N TRP A 6 -7.08 18.71 -8.21
CA TRP A 6 -7.60 17.34 -8.14
C TRP A 6 -6.53 16.33 -7.69
N GLN A 7 -5.26 16.63 -7.95
CA GLN A 7 -4.12 15.86 -7.45
C GLN A 7 -4.08 15.79 -5.93
N THR A 8 -4.45 16.88 -5.23
CA THR A 8 -4.54 16.91 -3.76
C THR A 8 -5.66 16.02 -3.24
N ALA A 9 -6.79 15.95 -3.96
CA ALA A 9 -7.88 15.03 -3.63
C ALA A 9 -7.48 13.56 -3.84
N VAL A 10 -6.72 13.27 -4.89
CA VAL A 10 -6.18 11.91 -5.15
C VAL A 10 -5.15 11.53 -4.10
N ASP A 11 -4.24 12.43 -3.76
CA ASP A 11 -3.20 12.20 -2.76
C ASP A 11 -3.83 11.95 -1.38
N PHE A 12 -4.84 12.75 -1.01
CA PHE A 12 -5.65 12.54 0.19
C PHE A 12 -6.38 11.19 0.18
N LEU A 13 -6.96 10.79 -0.95
CA LEU A 13 -7.68 9.52 -1.07
C LEU A 13 -6.73 8.32 -0.94
N VAL A 14 -5.55 8.38 -1.56
CA VAL A 14 -4.50 7.35 -1.45
C VAL A 14 -4.03 7.25 -0.01
N LEU A 15 -3.75 8.38 0.64
CA LEU A 15 -3.33 8.42 2.03
C LEU A 15 -4.41 7.89 2.98
N ALA A 16 -5.67 8.28 2.78
CA ALA A 16 -6.81 7.78 3.55
C ALA A 16 -7.02 6.27 3.38
N MET A 17 -6.84 5.73 2.16
CA MET A 17 -6.90 4.29 1.90
C MET A 17 -5.75 3.56 2.61
N ALA A 18 -4.53 4.09 2.53
CA ALA A 18 -3.37 3.52 3.22
C ALA A 18 -3.58 3.46 4.73
N PHE A 19 -4.11 4.54 5.34
CA PHE A 19 -4.45 4.58 6.76
C PHE A 19 -5.60 3.65 7.12
N TYR A 20 -6.60 3.49 6.26
CA TYR A 20 -7.68 2.54 6.50
C TYR A 20 -7.15 1.10 6.56
N VAL A 21 -6.26 0.71 5.64
CA VAL A 21 -5.59 -0.59 5.66
C VAL A 21 -4.74 -0.74 6.93
N LEU A 22 -3.98 0.30 7.29
CA LEU A 22 -3.17 0.34 8.51
C LEU A 22 -4.02 0.17 9.79
N LEU A 23 -5.20 0.77 9.85
CA LEU A 23 -6.11 0.65 11.00
C LEU A 23 -6.87 -0.68 11.04
N LEU A 24 -7.17 -1.26 9.88
CA LEU A 24 -7.67 -2.64 9.81
C LEU A 24 -6.67 -3.62 10.43
N TRP A 25 -5.38 -3.36 10.21
CA TRP A 25 -4.25 -4.10 10.77
C TRP A 25 -4.03 -3.84 12.27
N ALA A 26 -4.20 -2.58 12.69
CA ALA A 26 -4.08 -2.16 14.09
C ALA A 26 -5.11 -2.80 15.04
N ARG A 27 -6.10 -3.52 14.51
CA ARG A 27 -7.11 -4.27 15.28
C ARG A 27 -6.50 -5.38 16.15
N SER A 28 -5.26 -5.80 15.91
CA SER A 28 -4.50 -6.58 16.90
C SER A 28 -3.89 -5.63 17.93
N ALA A 29 -4.23 -5.78 19.21
CA ALA A 29 -3.76 -4.89 20.29
C ALA A 29 -2.22 -4.79 20.40
N ARG A 30 -1.48 -5.71 19.76
CA ARG A 30 -0.03 -5.66 19.62
C ARG A 30 0.43 -4.70 18.52
N ALA A 31 -0.21 -4.72 17.34
CA ALA A 31 0.15 -3.84 16.22
C ALA A 31 -0.05 -2.36 16.54
N LEU A 32 -1.17 -2.00 17.19
CA LEU A 32 -1.42 -0.60 17.56
C LEU A 32 -0.35 -0.06 18.53
N ARG A 33 0.06 -0.85 19.52
CA ARG A 33 1.09 -0.45 20.50
C ARG A 33 2.44 -0.20 19.83
N ILE A 34 2.83 -1.06 18.88
CA ILE A 34 4.12 -0.92 18.18
C ILE A 34 4.06 0.27 17.20
N ALA A 35 2.96 0.43 16.45
CA ALA A 35 2.77 1.57 15.55
C ALA A 35 2.78 2.92 16.30
N LEU A 36 2.09 3.01 17.45
CA LEU A 36 2.14 4.18 18.33
C LEU A 36 3.55 4.44 18.87
N GLY A 37 4.33 3.38 19.14
CA GLY A 37 5.74 3.50 19.52
C GLY A 37 6.61 4.15 18.44
N VAL A 38 6.45 3.73 17.18
CA VAL A 38 7.16 4.32 16.03
C VAL A 38 6.78 5.79 15.85
N VAL A 39 5.48 6.11 15.89
CA VAL A 39 4.98 7.49 15.78
C VAL A 39 5.48 8.34 16.96
N GLY A 40 5.48 7.80 18.17
CA GLY A 40 6.00 8.47 19.36
C GLY A 40 7.50 8.77 19.28
N LEU A 41 8.31 7.82 18.76
CA LEU A 41 9.73 8.02 18.48
C LEU A 41 9.98 9.18 17.52
N HIS A 42 9.21 9.24 16.43
CA HIS A 42 9.32 10.33 15.47
C HIS A 42 8.83 11.68 16.04
N ALA A 43 7.74 11.69 16.80
CA ALA A 43 7.28 12.90 17.50
C ALA A 43 8.32 13.42 18.49
N LEU A 44 9.02 12.53 19.19
CA LEU A 44 10.10 12.89 20.10
C LEU A 44 11.31 13.45 19.34
N ALA A 45 11.61 12.94 18.14
CA ALA A 45 12.64 13.50 17.28
C ALA A 45 12.30 14.94 16.85
N LEU A 46 11.04 15.22 16.49
CA LEU A 46 10.57 16.57 16.17
C LEU A 46 10.67 17.52 17.37
N LEU A 47 10.30 17.06 18.57
CA LEU A 47 10.49 17.82 19.81
C LEU A 47 11.97 18.10 20.07
N ALA A 48 12.85 17.11 19.90
CA ALA A 48 14.29 17.28 20.08
C ALA A 48 14.87 18.34 19.13
N ARG A 49 14.37 18.44 17.89
CA ARG A 49 14.75 19.50 16.94
C ARG A 49 14.31 20.89 17.41
N GLN A 50 13.16 21.00 18.08
CA GLN A 50 12.68 22.27 18.63
C GLN A 50 13.60 22.83 19.74
N PHE A 51 14.36 21.97 20.41
CA PHE A 51 15.34 22.31 21.44
C PHE A 51 16.78 22.32 20.92
N ASP A 52 16.99 22.29 19.60
CA ASP A 52 18.32 22.24 18.96
C ASP A 52 19.18 21.03 19.40
N LEU A 53 18.56 19.94 19.86
CA LEU A 53 19.25 18.71 20.24
C LEU A 53 19.60 17.88 18.99
N VAL A 54 20.67 18.28 18.29
CA VAL A 54 21.06 17.70 16.99
C VAL A 54 21.35 16.19 17.06
N ILE A 55 22.19 15.76 18.02
CA ILE A 55 22.56 14.33 18.14
C ILE A 55 21.34 13.50 18.56
N THR A 56 20.55 14.02 19.50
CA THR A 56 19.36 13.33 20.01
C THR A 56 18.30 13.16 18.93
N SER A 57 18.00 14.22 18.16
CA SER A 57 17.03 14.13 17.06
C SER A 57 17.48 13.14 15.98
N TRP A 58 18.77 13.18 15.61
CA TRP A 58 19.35 12.21 14.68
C TRP A 58 19.26 10.77 15.19
N LEU A 59 19.59 10.53 16.46
CA LEU A 59 19.49 9.20 17.08
C LEU A 59 18.04 8.70 17.12
N LEU A 60 17.09 9.57 17.45
CA LEU A 60 15.66 9.23 17.49
C LEU A 60 15.11 8.93 16.09
N ASP A 61 15.55 9.66 15.05
CA ASP A 61 15.20 9.34 13.66
C ASP A 61 15.76 7.97 13.23
N PHE A 62 17.02 7.67 13.58
CA PHE A 62 17.62 6.36 13.32
C PHE A 62 16.86 5.22 14.02
N LEU A 63 16.52 5.41 15.30
CA LEU A 63 15.73 4.44 16.07
C LEU A 63 14.32 4.26 15.50
N ALA A 64 13.69 5.33 15.01
CA ALA A 64 12.39 5.26 14.34
C ALA A 64 12.47 4.42 13.05
N ILE A 65 13.50 4.63 12.23
CA ILE A 65 13.74 3.84 11.01
C ILE A 65 13.96 2.36 11.36
N LEU A 66 14.82 2.08 12.34
CA LEU A 66 15.08 0.71 12.80
C LEU A 66 13.80 0.04 13.33
N ALA A 67 12.99 0.77 14.08
CA ALA A 67 11.70 0.28 14.58
C ALA A 67 10.72 -0.05 13.44
N VAL A 68 10.70 0.74 12.36
CA VAL A 68 9.92 0.42 11.15
C VAL A 68 10.43 -0.85 10.47
N VAL A 69 11.74 -1.04 10.36
CA VAL A 69 12.32 -2.27 9.77
C VAL A 69 11.97 -3.50 10.60
N LEU A 70 12.13 -3.42 11.93
CA LEU A 70 11.75 -4.50 12.85
C LEU A 70 10.26 -4.79 12.81
N LEU A 71 9.43 -3.75 12.70
CA LEU A 71 7.99 -3.88 12.48
C LEU A 71 7.73 -4.70 11.20
N LEU A 72 8.34 -4.34 10.07
CA LEU A 72 8.16 -5.07 8.81
C LEU A 72 8.55 -6.56 8.92
N LEU A 73 9.61 -6.87 9.67
CA LEU A 73 10.03 -8.25 9.93
C LEU A 73 9.02 -9.02 10.78
N VAL A 74 8.56 -8.44 11.89
CA VAL A 74 7.58 -9.08 12.79
C VAL A 74 6.24 -9.28 12.09
N PHE A 75 5.84 -8.33 11.25
CA PHE A 75 4.59 -8.35 10.50
C PHE A 75 4.71 -9.01 9.11
N GLN A 76 5.83 -9.67 8.80
CA GLN A 76 6.01 -10.41 7.56
C GLN A 76 4.88 -11.43 7.30
N PRO A 77 4.38 -12.20 8.30
CA PRO A 77 3.29 -13.15 8.08
C PRO A 77 1.95 -12.48 7.71
N GLU A 78 1.66 -11.31 8.26
CA GLU A 78 0.48 -10.51 7.93
C GLU A 78 0.60 -9.88 6.55
N LEU A 79 1.78 -9.38 6.17
CA LEU A 79 2.04 -8.81 4.85
C LEU A 79 1.82 -9.89 3.79
N ARG A 80 2.38 -11.08 4.02
CA ARG A 80 2.17 -12.24 3.15
C ARG A 80 0.68 -12.55 2.96
N ARG A 81 -0.10 -12.57 4.04
CA ARG A 81 -1.56 -12.79 3.99
C ARG A 81 -2.31 -11.71 3.19
N LEU A 82 -1.91 -10.44 3.29
CA LEU A 82 -2.48 -9.40 2.45
C LEU A 82 -2.16 -9.59 0.98
N PHE A 83 -0.92 -9.95 0.64
CA PHE A 83 -0.51 -10.21 -0.75
C PHE A 83 -1.26 -11.41 -1.34
N MET A 84 -1.49 -12.47 -0.55
CA MET A 84 -2.35 -13.58 -0.93
C MET A 84 -3.80 -13.13 -1.22
N GLY A 85 -4.36 -12.28 -0.35
CA GLY A 85 -5.70 -11.71 -0.56
C GLY A 85 -5.79 -10.75 -1.77
N LEU A 86 -4.67 -10.10 -2.12
CA LEU A 86 -4.55 -9.29 -3.34
C LEU A 86 -4.46 -10.17 -4.58
N ASP A 87 -3.71 -11.28 -4.55
CA ASP A 87 -3.69 -12.26 -5.66
C ASP A 87 -5.08 -12.87 -5.87
N SER A 88 -5.80 -13.23 -4.80
CA SER A 88 -7.19 -13.69 -4.92
C SER A 88 -8.13 -12.57 -5.39
N ALA A 89 -7.89 -11.30 -5.04
CA ALA A 89 -8.60 -10.15 -5.60
C ALA A 89 -8.34 -9.95 -7.10
N LEU A 90 -7.09 -10.09 -7.54
CA LEU A 90 -6.67 -10.00 -8.93
C LEU A 90 -7.22 -11.17 -9.76
N ARG A 91 -7.16 -12.41 -9.26
CA ARG A 91 -7.77 -13.59 -9.90
C ARG A 91 -9.28 -13.47 -10.03
N ARG A 92 -9.96 -12.83 -9.06
CA ARG A 92 -11.40 -12.50 -9.16
C ARG A 92 -11.70 -11.51 -10.29
N TRP A 93 -10.72 -10.72 -10.71
CA TRP A 93 -10.85 -9.81 -11.86
C TRP A 93 -10.61 -10.54 -13.19
N THR A 94 -9.72 -11.55 -13.20
CA THR A 94 -9.54 -12.47 -14.32
C THR A 94 -10.56 -13.62 -14.26
N PHE A 95 -11.83 -13.35 -14.58
CA PHE A 95 -12.88 -14.28 -15.03
C PHE A 95 -12.70 -15.82 -14.81
N VAL A 96 -12.35 -16.27 -13.60
CA VAL A 96 -12.39 -17.71 -13.27
C VAL A 96 -13.86 -18.04 -13.07
N ARG A 97 -14.48 -18.67 -14.07
CA ARG A 97 -15.82 -19.27 -13.92
C ARG A 97 -15.67 -20.32 -12.83
N THR A 98 -16.18 -20.04 -11.63
CA THR A 98 -16.43 -21.07 -10.64
C THR A 98 -17.44 -22.02 -11.26
N THR A 99 -17.01 -23.21 -11.68
CA THR A 99 -17.93 -24.28 -12.07
C THR A 99 -18.87 -24.49 -10.88
N PRO A 100 -20.19 -24.29 -11.04
CA PRO A 100 -21.11 -24.57 -9.96
C PRO A 100 -20.92 -26.04 -9.58
N LEU A 101 -20.75 -26.32 -8.28
CA LEU A 101 -20.74 -27.68 -7.78
C LEU A 101 -22.06 -28.33 -8.20
N GLN A 102 -22.02 -29.50 -8.84
CA GLN A 102 -23.23 -30.21 -9.30
C GLN A 102 -23.47 -31.49 -8.50
N HIS A 103 -22.41 -32.03 -7.90
CA HIS A 103 -22.42 -33.30 -7.18
C HIS A 103 -22.80 -33.17 -5.70
N HIS A 104 -23.65 -32.19 -5.33
CA HIS A 104 -24.09 -31.99 -3.94
C HIS A 104 -24.74 -33.23 -3.33
N ARG A 105 -25.53 -33.96 -4.12
CA ARG A 105 -26.21 -35.19 -3.70
C ARG A 105 -25.24 -36.31 -3.36
N GLU A 106 -24.19 -36.48 -4.17
CA GLU A 106 -23.16 -37.49 -3.97
C GLU A 106 -22.35 -37.22 -2.70
N ILE A 107 -21.98 -35.94 -2.48
CA ILE A 107 -21.29 -35.50 -1.25
C ILE A 107 -22.16 -35.76 -0.03
N ALA A 108 -23.43 -35.32 -0.07
CA ALA A 108 -24.34 -35.50 1.06
C ALA A 108 -24.61 -36.98 1.35
N SER A 109 -24.84 -37.80 0.31
CA SER A 109 -24.98 -39.24 0.47
C SER A 109 -23.75 -39.87 1.12
N ALA A 110 -22.53 -39.53 0.67
CA ALA A 110 -21.31 -40.06 1.25
C ALA A 110 -21.14 -39.68 2.72
N CYS A 111 -21.32 -38.40 3.06
CA CYS A 111 -21.17 -37.92 4.43
C CYS A 111 -22.13 -38.63 5.39
N PHE A 112 -23.40 -38.79 5.02
CA PHE A 112 -24.39 -39.44 5.88
C PHE A 112 -24.23 -40.98 5.93
N ASP A 113 -23.73 -41.61 4.88
CA ASP A 113 -23.38 -43.04 4.92
C ASP A 113 -22.17 -43.30 5.82
N LEU A 114 -21.15 -42.44 5.75
CA LEU A 114 -19.97 -42.50 6.62
C LEU A 114 -20.34 -42.25 8.09
N ALA A 115 -21.22 -41.28 8.34
CA ALA A 115 -21.78 -40.98 9.65
C ALA A 115 -22.48 -42.19 10.28
N LYS A 116 -23.35 -42.88 9.53
CA LYS A 116 -24.02 -44.13 9.99
C LYS A 116 -23.01 -45.23 10.34
N GLY A 117 -21.88 -45.28 9.64
CA GLY A 117 -20.81 -46.23 9.90
C GLY A 117 -19.83 -45.80 11.00
N TYR A 118 -20.02 -44.64 11.62
CA TYR A 118 -19.05 -44.04 12.55
C TYR A 118 -17.64 -43.92 11.93
N ILE A 119 -17.59 -43.57 10.65
CA ILE A 119 -16.34 -43.38 9.90
C ILE A 119 -16.07 -41.88 9.79
N GLY A 120 -14.94 -41.45 10.34
CA GLY A 120 -14.52 -40.05 10.29
C GLY A 120 -14.18 -39.61 8.86
N ALA A 121 -14.62 -38.41 8.49
CA ALA A 121 -14.35 -37.86 7.16
C ALA A 121 -14.11 -36.36 7.24
N LEU A 122 -13.31 -35.84 6.30
CA LEU A 122 -12.97 -34.42 6.23
C LEU A 122 -12.92 -34.00 4.76
N LEU A 123 -13.89 -33.21 4.31
CA LEU A 123 -14.00 -32.77 2.92
C LEU A 123 -13.92 -31.25 2.86
N VAL A 124 -13.10 -30.72 1.96
CA VAL A 124 -12.92 -29.29 1.71
C VAL A 124 -13.43 -28.96 0.33
N ILE A 125 -14.44 -28.09 0.24
CA ILE A 125 -14.95 -27.58 -1.04
C ILE A 125 -14.38 -26.17 -1.22
N VAL A 126 -13.46 -26.04 -2.18
CA VAL A 126 -12.78 -24.80 -2.50
C VAL A 126 -13.73 -23.86 -3.24
N ARG A 127 -13.67 -22.57 -2.88
CA ARG A 127 -14.54 -21.53 -3.43
C ARG A 127 -13.74 -20.46 -4.17
N LYS A 128 -13.65 -19.25 -3.63
CA LYS A 128 -13.01 -18.12 -4.32
C LYS A 128 -11.54 -17.99 -3.97
N ASP A 129 -11.19 -18.33 -2.73
CA ASP A 129 -9.82 -18.28 -2.24
C ASP A 129 -9.09 -19.57 -2.62
N SER A 130 -7.86 -19.42 -3.12
CA SER A 130 -6.96 -20.56 -3.31
C SER A 130 -6.56 -21.12 -1.95
N VAL A 131 -6.70 -22.44 -1.78
CA VAL A 131 -6.32 -23.13 -0.55
C VAL A 131 -4.90 -23.69 -0.60
N GLY A 132 -4.25 -23.71 -1.77
CA GLY A 132 -3.01 -24.48 -1.99
C GLY A 132 -1.86 -24.19 -1.02
N GLU A 133 -1.67 -22.94 -0.58
CA GLU A 133 -0.62 -22.58 0.38
C GLU A 133 -0.97 -22.91 1.84
N LEU A 134 -2.23 -23.24 2.12
CA LEU A 134 -2.70 -23.66 3.44
C LEU A 134 -2.68 -25.19 3.60
N LEU A 135 -2.54 -25.90 2.49
CA LEU A 135 -2.59 -27.36 2.44
C LEU A 135 -1.18 -27.93 2.43
N GLU A 136 -0.96 -29.00 3.19
CA GLU A 136 0.32 -29.73 3.20
C GLU A 136 0.11 -31.17 2.72
N GLY A 137 1.03 -31.65 1.87
CA GLY A 137 0.98 -33.01 1.32
C GLY A 137 -0.18 -33.27 0.35
N GLY A 138 -0.72 -34.49 0.40
CA GLY A 138 -1.82 -34.94 -0.43
C GLY A 138 -1.41 -35.71 -1.69
N VAL A 139 -2.23 -36.70 -2.03
CA VAL A 139 -2.15 -37.46 -3.29
C VAL A 139 -3.13 -36.85 -4.27
N SER A 140 -2.64 -36.42 -5.45
CA SER A 140 -3.48 -35.93 -6.53
C SER A 140 -4.29 -37.08 -7.13
N LEU A 141 -5.60 -36.90 -7.21
CA LEU A 141 -6.54 -37.91 -7.73
C LEU A 141 -7.15 -37.48 -9.06
N GLU A 142 -7.45 -36.17 -9.20
CA GLU A 142 -8.13 -35.63 -10.38
C GLU A 142 -9.30 -36.52 -10.83
N ALA A 143 -10.19 -36.85 -9.88
CA ALA A 143 -11.26 -37.81 -10.06
C ALA A 143 -12.65 -37.15 -10.05
N GLU A 144 -13.62 -37.75 -10.72
CA GLU A 144 -15.02 -37.32 -10.62
C GLU A 144 -15.59 -37.63 -9.24
N ILE A 145 -16.49 -36.76 -8.76
CA ILE A 145 -17.12 -36.91 -7.45
C ILE A 145 -18.17 -38.01 -7.53
N SER A 146 -18.01 -39.06 -6.74
CA SER A 146 -19.05 -40.06 -6.52
C SER A 146 -19.11 -40.48 -5.06
N SER A 147 -20.30 -40.80 -4.56
CA SER A 147 -20.49 -41.23 -3.17
C SER A 147 -19.67 -42.47 -2.84
N LYS A 148 -19.58 -43.42 -3.78
CA LYS A 148 -18.77 -44.63 -3.65
C LYS A 148 -17.28 -44.33 -3.49
N LEU A 149 -16.73 -43.40 -4.30
CA LEU A 149 -15.32 -43.04 -4.23
C LEU A 149 -15.00 -42.31 -2.91
N LEU A 150 -15.83 -41.35 -2.51
CA LEU A 150 -15.66 -40.65 -1.22
C LEU A 150 -15.68 -41.64 -0.06
N ARG A 151 -16.62 -42.59 -0.05
CA ARG A 151 -16.67 -43.64 0.97
C ARG A 151 -15.44 -44.54 0.96
N ALA A 152 -14.95 -44.91 -0.23
CA ALA A 152 -13.74 -45.73 -0.37
C ALA A 152 -12.48 -45.01 0.16
N ILE A 153 -12.35 -43.70 -0.09
CA ILE A 153 -11.23 -42.90 0.38
C ILE A 153 -11.16 -42.92 1.92
N PHE A 154 -12.28 -42.69 2.60
CA PHE A 154 -12.34 -42.58 4.07
C PHE A 154 -12.44 -43.91 4.82
N GLN A 155 -12.45 -45.05 4.12
CA GLN A 155 -12.43 -46.36 4.77
C GLN A 155 -11.16 -46.53 5.61
N LYS A 156 -11.26 -47.09 6.83
CA LYS A 156 -10.13 -47.20 7.77
C LYS A 156 -8.88 -47.90 7.21
N ASP A 157 -9.07 -48.86 6.30
CA ASP A 157 -7.95 -49.61 5.69
C ASP A 157 -7.33 -48.88 4.48
N SER A 158 -7.95 -47.81 3.99
CA SER A 158 -7.47 -47.04 2.83
C SER A 158 -6.28 -46.17 3.23
N PRO A 159 -5.15 -46.16 2.52
CA PRO A 159 -4.04 -45.25 2.81
C PRO A 159 -4.38 -43.76 2.60
N LEU A 160 -5.55 -43.46 2.01
CA LEU A 160 -6.01 -42.10 1.75
C LEU A 160 -6.94 -41.53 2.84
N HIS A 161 -7.32 -42.33 3.84
CA HIS A 161 -8.34 -41.93 4.83
C HIS A 161 -7.83 -40.92 5.87
N ASP A 162 -6.52 -40.85 6.08
CA ASP A 162 -5.91 -39.99 7.09
C ASP A 162 -5.63 -38.61 6.50
N GLY A 163 -6.62 -37.70 6.60
CA GLY A 163 -6.52 -36.33 6.12
C GLY A 163 -7.78 -35.85 5.43
N ALA A 164 -7.66 -34.71 4.75
CA ALA A 164 -8.74 -34.10 4.01
C ALA A 164 -8.78 -34.51 2.53
N VAL A 165 -9.99 -34.57 1.99
CA VAL A 165 -10.26 -34.62 0.55
C VAL A 165 -10.58 -33.21 0.06
N ILE A 166 -9.87 -32.76 -0.98
CA ILE A 166 -10.00 -31.44 -1.57
C ILE A 166 -10.82 -31.52 -2.84
N ILE A 167 -11.93 -30.79 -2.88
CA ILE A 167 -12.84 -30.68 -4.01
C ILE A 167 -12.68 -29.30 -4.63
N GLU A 168 -12.25 -29.27 -5.89
CA GLU A 168 -12.02 -28.08 -6.70
C GLU A 168 -12.71 -28.26 -8.04
N HIS A 169 -13.42 -27.23 -8.51
CA HIS A 169 -14.07 -27.23 -9.83
C HIS A 169 -14.97 -28.45 -10.09
N ASP A 170 -15.72 -28.91 -9.09
CA ASP A 170 -16.63 -30.07 -9.17
C ASP A 170 -15.90 -31.41 -9.40
N ARG A 171 -14.61 -31.50 -9.01
CA ARG A 171 -13.79 -32.72 -9.04
C ARG A 171 -13.01 -32.90 -7.74
N ILE A 172 -12.65 -34.14 -7.44
CA ILE A 172 -11.71 -34.46 -6.36
C ILE A 172 -10.29 -34.18 -6.86
N SER A 173 -9.69 -33.09 -6.38
CA SER A 173 -8.33 -32.66 -6.72
C SER A 173 -7.30 -33.54 -6.00
N ARG A 174 -7.43 -33.66 -4.66
CA ARG A 174 -6.48 -34.37 -3.79
C ARG A 174 -7.17 -35.10 -2.64
N ALA A 175 -6.52 -36.14 -2.11
CA ALA A 175 -6.88 -36.80 -0.84
C ALA A 175 -5.66 -36.89 0.09
N ASN A 176 -5.84 -37.30 1.36
CA ASN A 176 -4.78 -37.35 2.36
C ASN A 176 -4.05 -35.99 2.51
N THR A 177 -4.81 -34.90 2.54
CA THR A 177 -4.26 -33.55 2.67
C THR A 177 -4.29 -33.08 4.12
N VAL A 178 -3.18 -32.55 4.63
CA VAL A 178 -3.11 -32.01 5.99
C VAL A 178 -3.62 -30.57 6.00
N LEU A 179 -4.51 -30.26 6.94
CA LEU A 179 -5.09 -28.94 7.14
C LEU A 179 -4.50 -28.25 8.38
N PRO A 180 -4.46 -26.91 8.43
CA PRO A 180 -4.02 -26.19 9.61
C PRO A 180 -5.06 -26.33 10.72
N LEU A 181 -4.60 -26.52 11.96
CA LEU A 181 -5.47 -26.58 13.13
C LEU A 181 -5.87 -25.19 13.62
N THR A 182 -7.07 -25.06 14.19
CA THR A 182 -7.46 -23.86 14.93
C THR A 182 -6.77 -23.82 16.30
N HIS A 183 -6.39 -22.61 16.73
CA HIS A 183 -5.82 -22.35 18.06
C HIS A 183 -6.77 -21.53 18.95
N ARG A 184 -8.06 -21.52 18.59
CA ARG A 184 -9.08 -20.82 19.34
C ARG A 184 -9.29 -21.43 20.73
N PRO A 185 -9.27 -20.62 21.80
CA PRO A 185 -9.47 -21.11 23.17
C PRO A 185 -10.94 -21.48 23.44
N ASP A 186 -11.88 -20.98 22.63
CA ASP A 186 -13.32 -21.21 22.77
C ASP A 186 -13.81 -22.49 22.10
N VAL A 187 -12.91 -23.30 21.50
CA VAL A 187 -13.26 -24.58 20.88
C VAL A 187 -13.36 -25.67 21.97
N PRO A 188 -14.53 -26.30 22.15
CA PRO A 188 -14.70 -27.35 23.14
C PRO A 188 -13.69 -28.50 23.03
N LEU A 189 -13.28 -29.06 24.17
CA LEU A 189 -12.28 -30.13 24.24
C LEU A 189 -12.74 -31.43 23.56
N TYR A 190 -14.05 -31.70 23.49
CA TYR A 190 -14.61 -32.90 22.86
C TYR A 190 -14.53 -32.90 21.32
N TYR A 191 -14.06 -31.81 20.70
CA TYR A 191 -13.76 -31.80 19.28
C TYR A 191 -12.33 -32.31 19.02
N GLY A 192 -12.27 -33.45 18.34
CA GLY A 192 -11.02 -34.07 17.90
C GLY A 192 -10.28 -33.28 16.82
N THR A 193 -9.16 -33.84 16.36
CA THR A 193 -8.23 -33.20 15.42
C THR A 193 -8.87 -32.84 14.08
N ARG A 194 -9.74 -33.69 13.52
CA ARG A 194 -10.44 -33.39 12.25
C ARG A 194 -11.36 -32.17 12.34
N HIS A 195 -12.06 -32.00 13.46
CA HIS A 195 -12.91 -30.82 13.68
C HIS A 195 -12.04 -29.57 13.85
N ARG A 196 -10.93 -29.67 14.58
CA ARG A 196 -9.99 -28.56 14.74
C ARG A 196 -9.31 -28.16 13.43
N ALA A 197 -8.99 -29.14 12.58
CA ALA A 197 -8.50 -28.95 11.21
C ALA A 197 -9.54 -28.26 10.34
N ALA A 198 -10.79 -28.72 10.40
CA ALA A 198 -11.90 -28.11 9.67
C ALA A 198 -12.11 -26.64 10.04
N MET A 199 -12.14 -26.33 11.35
CA MET A 199 -12.23 -24.95 11.86
C MET A 199 -11.01 -24.13 11.44
N GLY A 200 -9.81 -24.69 11.57
CA GLY A 200 -8.56 -23.98 11.28
C GLY A 200 -8.42 -23.58 9.81
N LEU A 201 -8.91 -24.40 8.88
CA LEU A 201 -8.97 -24.03 7.46
C LEU A 201 -10.11 -23.04 7.18
N ALA A 202 -11.33 -23.30 7.69
CA ALA A 202 -12.49 -22.44 7.47
C ALA A 202 -12.29 -21.00 7.97
N GLU A 203 -11.46 -20.80 9.00
CA GLU A 203 -11.13 -19.48 9.53
C GLU A 203 -10.16 -18.67 8.66
N ARG A 204 -9.40 -19.34 7.80
CA ARG A 204 -8.30 -18.75 7.01
C ARG A 204 -8.67 -18.46 5.56
N CYS A 205 -9.72 -19.10 5.04
CA CYS A 205 -10.18 -18.97 3.65
C CYS A 205 -11.69 -19.10 3.54
N ASP A 206 -12.25 -18.80 2.37
CA ASP A 206 -13.69 -18.90 2.12
C ASP A 206 -14.22 -20.30 1.77
N ALA A 207 -13.41 -21.35 1.95
CA ALA A 207 -13.78 -22.74 1.69
C ALA A 207 -14.91 -23.23 2.63
N LEU A 208 -15.71 -24.18 2.13
CA LEU A 208 -16.67 -24.93 2.95
C LEU A 208 -15.99 -26.21 3.41
N VAL A 209 -15.96 -26.45 4.71
CA VAL A 209 -15.32 -27.66 5.25
C VAL A 209 -16.37 -28.52 5.95
N LEU A 210 -16.50 -29.76 5.48
CA LEU A 210 -17.37 -30.79 6.05
C LEU A 210 -16.55 -31.72 6.91
N ALA A 211 -16.99 -31.96 8.14
CA ALA A 211 -16.41 -32.93 9.05
C ALA A 211 -17.46 -33.95 9.45
N VAL A 212 -17.12 -35.24 9.41
CA VAL A 212 -17.94 -36.33 9.95
C VAL A 212 -17.24 -36.88 11.20
N SER A 213 -17.97 -36.96 12.31
CA SER A 213 -17.44 -37.45 13.58
C SER A 213 -17.35 -38.98 13.60
N GLU A 214 -16.15 -39.51 13.83
CA GLU A 214 -15.95 -40.96 14.04
C GLU A 214 -16.47 -41.46 15.40
N GLU A 215 -16.65 -40.55 16.36
CA GLU A 215 -17.14 -40.89 17.71
C GLU A 215 -18.66 -40.79 17.81
N ARG A 216 -19.25 -39.78 17.14
CA ARG A 216 -20.67 -39.42 17.31
C ARG A 216 -21.53 -39.68 16.09
N GLY A 217 -20.91 -39.89 14.92
CA GLY A 217 -21.66 -40.03 13.66
C GLY A 217 -22.39 -38.74 13.24
N GLU A 218 -21.94 -37.59 13.75
CA GLU A 218 -22.51 -36.28 13.42
C GLU A 218 -21.84 -35.71 12.16
N VAL A 219 -22.61 -35.02 11.32
CA VAL A 219 -22.11 -34.28 10.15
C VAL A 219 -22.11 -32.79 10.47
N SER A 220 -20.95 -32.15 10.34
CA SER A 220 -20.77 -30.73 10.62
C SER A 220 -20.26 -29.98 9.39
N LEU A 221 -20.85 -28.82 9.12
CA LEU A 221 -20.42 -27.87 8.09
C LEU A 221 -19.82 -26.63 8.74
N MET A 222 -18.63 -26.24 8.29
CA MET A 222 -17.91 -25.06 8.79
C MET A 222 -17.62 -24.08 7.66
N GLN A 223 -17.83 -22.80 7.95
CA GLN A 223 -17.54 -21.70 7.03
C GLN A 223 -17.14 -20.45 7.82
N GLY A 224 -15.94 -19.93 7.59
CA GLY A 224 -15.44 -18.80 8.37
C GLY A 224 -15.33 -19.17 9.85
N LYS A 225 -16.07 -18.44 10.70
CA LYS A 225 -16.17 -18.72 12.15
C LYS A 225 -17.43 -19.47 12.53
N SER A 226 -18.30 -19.77 11.58
CA SER A 226 -19.58 -20.43 11.81
C SER A 226 -19.42 -21.95 11.78
N PHE A 227 -20.11 -22.61 12.69
CA PHE A 227 -20.21 -24.05 12.81
C PHE A 227 -21.69 -24.44 12.77
N TYR A 228 -22.04 -25.35 11.87
CA TYR A 228 -23.41 -25.83 11.68
C TYR A 228 -23.41 -27.35 11.77
N GLU A 229 -24.16 -27.90 12.71
CA GLU A 229 -24.46 -29.32 12.72
C GLU A 229 -25.62 -29.60 11.76
N ILE A 230 -25.48 -30.63 10.93
CA ILE A 230 -26.42 -30.92 9.85
C ILE A 230 -27.09 -32.28 10.11
N GLU A 231 -28.40 -32.25 10.34
CA GLU A 231 -29.16 -33.43 10.77
C GLU A 231 -29.62 -34.33 9.62
N SER A 232 -29.70 -33.81 8.38
CA SER A 232 -30.22 -34.58 7.24
C SER A 232 -29.48 -34.33 5.92
N PRO A 233 -29.46 -35.31 5.00
CA PRO A 233 -28.89 -35.12 3.67
C PRO A 233 -29.52 -33.97 2.90
N ALA A 234 -30.84 -33.77 3.05
CA ALA A 234 -31.56 -32.68 2.40
C ALA A 234 -31.12 -31.31 2.92
N ALA A 235 -30.92 -31.17 4.23
CA ALA A 235 -30.40 -29.94 4.83
C ALA A 235 -28.97 -29.64 4.35
N LEU A 236 -28.14 -30.67 4.21
CA LEU A 236 -26.78 -30.52 3.69
C LEU A 236 -26.78 -30.05 2.23
N ILE A 237 -27.61 -30.67 1.37
CA ILE A 237 -27.75 -30.27 -0.03
C ILE A 237 -28.16 -28.80 -0.12
N ALA A 238 -29.19 -28.39 0.62
CA ALA A 238 -29.66 -27.00 0.62
C ALA A 238 -28.57 -26.02 1.13
N ALA A 239 -27.83 -26.39 2.18
CA ALA A 239 -26.75 -25.57 2.71
C ALA A 239 -25.60 -25.40 1.71
N LEU A 240 -25.24 -26.47 0.99
CA LEU A 240 -24.22 -26.40 -0.06
C LEU A 240 -24.70 -25.57 -1.26
N GLU A 241 -25.93 -25.78 -1.74
CA GLU A 241 -26.52 -25.02 -2.84
C GLU A 241 -26.55 -23.52 -2.54
N LEU A 242 -26.98 -23.12 -1.33
CA LEU A 242 -26.97 -21.72 -0.89
C LEU A 242 -25.55 -21.13 -0.86
N SER A 243 -24.57 -21.93 -0.46
CA SER A 243 -23.19 -21.48 -0.25
C SER A 243 -22.34 -21.47 -1.53
N THR A 244 -22.65 -22.34 -2.49
CA THR A 244 -21.96 -22.47 -3.79
C THR A 244 -22.71 -21.81 -4.95
N GLY A 245 -24.04 -21.62 -4.84
CA GLY A 245 -24.93 -21.20 -5.93
C GLY A 245 -25.45 -19.75 -5.86
N GLY A 246 -24.99 -18.93 -4.92
CA GLY A 246 -25.46 -17.54 -4.81
C GLY A 246 -25.18 -16.73 -6.09
N PRO A 247 -26.15 -15.95 -6.62
CA PRO A 247 -25.92 -15.09 -7.79
C PRO A 247 -24.80 -14.07 -7.49
N PRO A 248 -24.01 -13.66 -8.49
CA PRO A 248 -22.94 -12.69 -8.28
C PRO A 248 -23.51 -11.41 -7.65
N GLU A 249 -22.99 -11.03 -6.49
CA GLU A 249 -23.42 -9.81 -5.79
C GLU A 249 -23.32 -8.60 -6.74
N LYS A 250 -24.44 -7.87 -6.87
CA LYS A 250 -24.46 -6.64 -7.67
C LYS A 250 -23.39 -5.65 -7.16
N PRO A 251 -22.58 -5.04 -8.04
CA PRO A 251 -21.46 -4.19 -7.64
C PRO A 251 -21.87 -3.03 -6.72
N ALA A 252 -23.08 -2.50 -6.88
CA ALA A 252 -23.63 -1.45 -6.00
C ALA A 252 -23.84 -1.91 -4.54
N ALA A 253 -24.30 -3.14 -4.33
CA ALA A 253 -24.48 -3.69 -2.98
C ALA A 253 -23.12 -3.97 -2.30
N ARG A 254 -22.13 -4.39 -3.10
CA ARG A 254 -20.76 -4.60 -2.65
C ARG A 254 -20.10 -3.29 -2.19
N ILE A 255 -20.19 -2.23 -3.01
CA ILE A 255 -19.63 -0.91 -2.68
C ILE A 255 -20.30 -0.36 -1.40
N ARG A 256 -21.64 -0.44 -1.31
CA ARG A 256 -22.36 -0.01 -0.12
C ARG A 256 -21.89 -0.73 1.14
N ARG A 257 -21.70 -2.06 1.09
CA ARG A 257 -21.19 -2.84 2.24
C ARG A 257 -19.77 -2.43 2.61
N ILE A 258 -18.88 -2.26 1.63
CA ILE A 258 -17.51 -1.81 1.88
C ILE A 258 -17.53 -0.42 2.54
N LEU A 259 -18.40 0.50 2.10
CA LEU A 259 -18.55 1.84 2.69
C LEU A 259 -19.18 1.82 4.09
N THR A 260 -20.12 0.94 4.38
CA THR A 260 -20.83 0.93 5.69
C THR A 260 -20.13 0.10 6.77
N THR A 261 -19.19 -0.78 6.42
CA THR A 261 -18.52 -1.65 7.40
C THR A 261 -17.43 -0.89 8.19
N ASN A 262 -17.43 -1.03 9.53
CA ASN A 262 -16.46 -0.44 10.48
C ASN A 262 -16.23 1.09 10.34
N PRO A 263 -17.24 1.94 10.61
CA PRO A 263 -17.14 3.39 10.43
C PRO A 263 -16.11 4.05 11.35
N THR A 264 -15.88 3.51 12.55
CA THR A 264 -14.92 4.04 13.53
C THR A 264 -13.48 4.00 13.03
N LEU A 265 -13.09 2.93 12.33
CA LEU A 265 -11.74 2.80 11.75
C LEU A 265 -11.55 3.76 10.57
N LYS A 266 -12.60 4.01 9.78
CA LYS A 266 -12.53 4.97 8.66
C LYS A 266 -12.40 6.40 9.14
N LEU A 267 -13.14 6.77 10.18
CA LEU A 267 -13.02 8.08 10.82
C LEU A 267 -11.64 8.27 11.46
N GLY A 268 -11.09 7.22 12.08
CA GLY A 268 -9.71 7.23 12.58
C GLY A 268 -8.68 7.41 11.47
N ALA A 269 -8.84 6.71 10.34
CA ALA A 269 -7.93 6.80 9.19
C ALA A 269 -7.95 8.20 8.57
N LEU A 270 -9.15 8.75 8.43
CA LEU A 270 -9.38 10.10 7.93
C LEU A 270 -8.71 11.14 8.85
N GLY A 271 -8.90 11.01 10.17
CA GLY A 271 -8.30 11.91 11.15
C GLY A 271 -6.77 11.86 11.13
N LEU A 272 -6.17 10.68 11.04
CA LEU A 272 -4.72 10.51 10.99
C LEU A 272 -4.14 11.03 9.67
N ALA A 273 -4.80 10.78 8.54
CA ALA A 273 -4.44 11.34 7.25
C ALA A 273 -4.46 12.88 7.27
N VAL A 274 -5.51 13.48 7.84
CA VAL A 274 -5.63 14.95 7.99
C VAL A 274 -4.52 15.50 8.90
N LEU A 275 -4.20 14.82 9.99
CA LEU A 275 -3.19 15.26 10.94
C LEU A 275 -1.78 15.25 10.33
N ILE A 276 -1.42 14.18 9.63
CA ILE A 276 -0.12 14.09 8.94
C ILE A 276 -0.04 15.08 7.77
N TRP A 277 -1.12 15.21 7.01
CA TRP A 277 -1.18 16.17 5.91
C TRP A 277 -1.04 17.62 6.41
N SER A 278 -1.71 17.95 7.51
CA SER A 278 -1.58 19.24 8.19
C SER A 278 -0.15 19.49 8.69
N MET A 279 0.46 18.51 9.36
CA MET A 279 1.84 18.60 9.84
C MET A 279 2.86 18.78 8.70
N SER A 280 2.70 18.04 7.60
CA SER A 280 3.58 18.16 6.43
C SER A 280 3.44 19.52 5.75
N PHE A 281 2.21 20.02 5.61
CA PHE A 281 1.93 21.32 5.00
C PHE A 281 2.44 22.50 5.86
N LEU A 282 2.35 22.39 7.19
CA LEU A 282 2.85 23.41 8.13
C LEU A 282 4.38 23.41 8.26
N ALA A 283 5.07 22.31 7.91
CA ALA A 283 6.52 22.15 8.03
C ALA A 283 7.30 22.50 6.74
N ALA A 284 6.62 22.82 5.63
CA ALA A 284 7.29 23.19 4.39
C ALA A 284 7.88 24.61 4.47
N GLY A 285 9.13 24.71 4.94
CA GLY A 285 9.93 25.95 4.87
C GLY A 285 10.28 26.34 3.43
N THR A 286 10.45 27.65 3.18
CA THR A 286 10.84 28.21 1.88
C THR A 286 12.26 27.79 1.50
N THR A 287 12.43 27.17 0.33
CA THR A 287 13.74 26.76 -0.20
C THR A 287 14.40 27.93 -0.95
N ILE A 288 15.67 28.20 -0.64
CA ILE A 288 16.50 29.21 -1.33
C ILE A 288 17.46 28.46 -2.25
N ARG A 289 17.49 28.78 -3.55
CA ARG A 289 18.52 28.28 -4.50
C ARG A 289 19.30 29.46 -5.07
N SER A 290 20.61 29.29 -5.19
CA SER A 290 21.49 30.20 -5.92
C SER A 290 21.68 29.77 -7.37
N ILE A 291 21.69 30.74 -8.28
CA ILE A 291 21.86 30.53 -9.72
C ILE A 291 22.87 31.54 -10.24
N SER A 292 23.87 31.07 -10.99
CA SER A 292 24.84 31.93 -11.68
C SER A 292 24.30 32.32 -13.07
N VAL A 293 24.20 33.63 -13.33
CA VAL A 293 23.69 34.22 -14.57
C VAL A 293 24.82 34.99 -15.29
N PRO A 294 25.06 34.78 -16.59
CA PRO A 294 26.04 35.55 -17.36
C PRO A 294 25.56 36.99 -17.64
N ILE A 295 26.50 37.93 -17.73
CA ILE A 295 26.24 39.36 -17.93
C ILE A 295 26.48 39.76 -19.40
N GLU A 296 25.55 40.51 -20.02
CA GLU A 296 25.71 41.06 -21.38
C GLU A 296 25.49 42.58 -21.35
N PHE A 297 26.48 43.34 -21.83
CA PHE A 297 26.39 44.79 -21.96
C PHE A 297 25.87 45.18 -23.36
N ARG A 298 24.86 46.05 -23.43
CA ARG A 298 24.30 46.58 -24.69
C ARG A 298 24.50 48.09 -24.79
N ASN A 299 24.47 48.61 -26.02
CA ASN A 299 24.57 50.05 -26.34
C ASN A 299 25.86 50.73 -25.84
N VAL A 300 27.03 50.16 -26.15
CA VAL A 300 28.31 50.87 -25.96
C VAL A 300 28.35 52.08 -26.89
N PRO A 301 28.51 53.33 -26.39
CA PRO A 301 28.46 54.50 -27.25
C PRO A 301 29.63 54.52 -28.26
N GLY A 302 29.37 55.03 -29.47
CA GLY A 302 30.30 54.95 -30.59
C GLY A 302 31.70 55.52 -30.29
N GLY A 303 32.75 54.76 -30.62
CA GLY A 303 34.15 55.15 -30.38
C GLY A 303 34.72 54.74 -29.03
N MET A 304 34.08 53.84 -28.27
CA MET A 304 34.55 53.33 -26.98
C MET A 304 34.62 51.79 -26.96
N ARG A 305 35.53 51.24 -26.13
CA ARG A 305 35.68 49.80 -25.87
C ARG A 305 35.72 49.55 -24.36
N ILE A 306 35.11 48.45 -23.93
CA ILE A 306 35.24 47.95 -22.56
C ILE A 306 36.69 47.43 -22.40
N ALA A 307 37.50 48.14 -21.60
CA ALA A 307 38.92 47.83 -21.47
C ALA A 307 39.20 46.78 -20.38
N GLN A 308 38.42 46.80 -19.30
CA GLN A 308 38.47 45.87 -18.18
C GLN A 308 37.08 45.76 -17.53
N GLN A 309 36.72 44.54 -17.12
CA GLN A 309 35.52 44.23 -16.33
C GLN A 309 35.93 43.38 -15.13
N SER A 310 35.28 43.58 -13.99
CA SER A 310 35.69 42.94 -12.74
C SER A 310 35.24 41.47 -12.61
N ILE A 311 34.10 41.06 -13.18
CA ILE A 311 33.52 39.70 -13.06
C ILE A 311 32.61 39.39 -14.26
N ASP A 312 32.56 38.13 -14.71
CA ASP A 312 31.80 37.66 -15.90
C ASP A 312 30.42 37.04 -15.60
N SER A 313 30.11 36.77 -14.32
CA SER A 313 28.87 36.13 -13.86
C SER A 313 28.34 36.70 -12.55
N MET A 314 27.02 36.74 -12.40
CA MET A 314 26.30 37.22 -11.21
C MET A 314 25.57 36.04 -10.54
N GLU A 315 25.69 35.89 -9.22
CA GLU A 315 24.93 34.89 -8.47
C GLU A 315 23.64 35.51 -7.92
N ILE A 316 22.51 34.90 -8.22
CA ILE A 316 21.17 35.35 -7.84
C ILE A 316 20.54 34.29 -6.95
N GLN A 317 20.12 34.67 -5.74
CA GLN A 317 19.35 33.79 -4.87
C GLN A 317 17.85 34.04 -5.05
N LEU A 318 17.13 32.99 -5.44
CA LEU A 318 15.70 33.03 -5.62
C LEU A 318 15.01 32.36 -4.44
N ARG A 319 13.93 32.98 -3.95
CA ARG A 319 13.03 32.44 -2.95
C ARG A 319 11.69 32.10 -3.61
N GLY A 320 11.25 30.87 -3.46
CA GLY A 320 10.02 30.39 -4.08
C GLY A 320 9.58 29.02 -3.59
N SER A 321 8.45 28.54 -4.10
CA SER A 321 7.96 27.20 -3.77
C SER A 321 8.82 26.11 -4.46
N PRO A 322 9.10 24.97 -3.81
CA PRO A 322 9.94 23.89 -4.35
C PRO A 322 9.55 23.46 -5.78
N TRP A 323 8.24 23.42 -6.08
CA TRP A 323 7.74 22.99 -7.39
C TRP A 323 8.02 23.97 -8.54
N ILE A 324 8.18 25.28 -8.24
CA ILE A 324 8.53 26.29 -9.27
C ILE A 324 10.03 26.23 -9.54
N MET A 325 10.82 25.98 -8.50
CA MET A 325 12.28 25.88 -8.61
C MET A 325 12.71 24.70 -9.48
N ASP A 326 12.00 23.57 -9.43
CA ASP A 326 12.34 22.38 -10.22
C ASP A 326 11.81 22.41 -11.67
N SER A 327 10.83 23.27 -11.97
CA SER A 327 10.18 23.33 -13.29
C SER A 327 10.71 24.40 -14.23
N VAL A 328 11.51 25.35 -13.74
CA VAL A 328 12.07 26.42 -14.57
C VAL A 328 13.52 26.10 -14.94
N ASN A 329 13.76 25.72 -16.19
CA ASN A 329 15.10 25.59 -16.76
C ASN A 329 15.70 26.99 -16.96
N LEU A 330 16.35 27.53 -15.93
CA LEU A 330 16.87 28.90 -15.86
C LEU A 330 18.18 29.12 -16.64
N GLY A 331 18.70 28.07 -17.30
CA GLY A 331 20.03 28.05 -17.93
C GLY A 331 20.27 28.96 -19.15
N ASN A 332 19.36 29.90 -19.48
CA ASN A 332 19.53 30.75 -20.67
C ASN A 332 19.04 32.19 -20.51
N ARG A 333 18.92 32.71 -19.28
CA ARG A 333 18.56 34.12 -19.06
C ARG A 333 19.82 34.94 -18.77
N ILE A 334 19.95 36.05 -19.49
CA ILE A 334 21.13 36.93 -19.50
C ILE A 334 20.75 38.24 -18.78
N ALA A 335 21.59 38.71 -17.86
CA ALA A 335 21.42 40.03 -17.26
C ALA A 335 21.90 41.11 -18.24
N ARG A 336 20.98 41.96 -18.74
CA ARG A 336 21.30 43.00 -19.72
C ARG A 336 21.47 44.36 -19.04
N PHE A 337 22.56 45.06 -19.36
CA PHE A 337 22.82 46.42 -18.90
C PHE A 337 22.99 47.38 -20.08
N ASP A 338 22.32 48.53 -20.03
CA ASP A 338 22.43 49.58 -21.04
C ASP A 338 23.51 50.59 -20.62
N LEU A 339 24.48 50.86 -21.51
CA LEU A 339 25.63 51.75 -21.26
C LEU A 339 25.54 53.09 -22.02
N SER A 340 24.40 53.42 -22.63
CA SER A 340 24.22 54.53 -23.57
C SER A 340 24.58 55.94 -23.05
N ASN A 341 24.58 56.17 -21.74
CA ASN A 341 24.77 57.50 -21.11
C ASN A 341 26.11 57.69 -20.37
N LEU A 342 27.11 56.81 -20.57
CA LEU A 342 28.35 56.83 -19.80
C LEU A 342 29.54 57.42 -20.59
N GLY A 343 30.29 58.33 -19.96
CA GLY A 343 31.54 58.89 -20.50
C GLY A 343 32.79 58.02 -20.25
N PRO A 344 33.99 58.43 -20.68
CA PRO A 344 35.22 57.67 -20.44
C PRO A 344 35.64 57.72 -18.97
N GLY A 345 36.06 56.57 -18.41
CA GLY A 345 36.48 56.45 -17.01
C GLY A 345 35.94 55.20 -16.31
N TRP A 346 36.23 55.07 -15.01
CA TRP A 346 35.69 54.03 -14.14
C TRP A 346 34.27 54.38 -13.74
N HIS A 347 33.33 53.47 -13.99
CA HIS A 347 31.93 53.61 -13.56
C HIS A 347 31.55 52.48 -12.61
N GLN A 348 30.95 52.82 -11.48
CA GLN A 348 30.33 51.85 -10.56
C GLN A 348 28.83 51.77 -10.87
N LEU A 349 28.40 50.63 -11.39
CA LEU A 349 26.99 50.34 -11.62
C LEU A 349 26.41 49.70 -10.35
N VAL A 350 25.40 50.33 -9.75
CA VAL A 350 24.62 49.74 -8.65
C VAL A 350 23.57 48.83 -9.28
N LEU A 351 23.58 47.56 -8.89
CA LEU A 351 22.57 46.59 -9.33
C LEU A 351 21.26 46.86 -8.58
N ALA A 352 20.48 47.83 -9.06
CA ALA A 352 19.05 47.91 -8.73
C ALA A 352 18.37 46.61 -9.19
N PRO A 353 17.33 46.10 -8.50
CA PRO A 353 16.75 44.79 -8.78
C PRO A 353 16.49 44.66 -10.27
N VAL A 354 17.33 43.85 -10.93
CA VAL A 354 17.27 43.63 -12.36
C VAL A 354 15.82 43.25 -12.66
N THR A 355 15.17 43.93 -13.59
CA THR A 355 13.83 43.58 -14.07
C THR A 355 13.94 42.26 -14.84
N LEU A 356 14.19 41.19 -14.10
CA LEU A 356 14.10 39.82 -14.57
C LEU A 356 12.60 39.56 -14.69
N GLU A 357 12.13 39.29 -15.89
CA GLU A 357 10.78 38.76 -16.12
C GLU A 357 10.70 37.37 -15.48
N LEU A 358 10.44 37.34 -14.18
CA LEU A 358 10.26 36.14 -13.39
C LEU A 358 8.79 35.70 -13.51
N PRO A 359 8.52 34.38 -13.59
CA PRO A 359 7.16 33.87 -13.44
C PRO A 359 6.55 34.32 -12.10
N PRO A 360 5.23 34.56 -12.03
CA PRO A 360 4.58 34.92 -10.79
C PRO A 360 4.81 33.86 -9.71
N GLY A 361 5.36 34.27 -8.56
CA GLY A 361 5.66 33.39 -7.42
C GLY A 361 7.14 33.15 -7.11
N LEU A 362 8.07 33.71 -7.90
CA LEU A 362 9.51 33.77 -7.60
C LEU A 362 9.92 35.20 -7.22
N VAL A 363 10.61 35.35 -6.10
CA VAL A 363 11.16 36.64 -5.64
C VAL A 363 12.67 36.53 -5.55
N VAL A 364 13.38 37.56 -6.03
CA VAL A 364 14.83 37.68 -5.83
C VAL A 364 15.07 38.07 -4.37
N ASP A 365 15.77 37.23 -3.63
CA ASP A 365 16.09 37.45 -2.21
C ASP A 365 17.31 38.38 -2.09
N HIS A 366 18.39 38.03 -2.80
CA HIS A 366 19.60 38.86 -2.90
C HIS A 366 20.42 38.55 -4.15
N THR A 367 21.27 39.51 -4.51
CA THR A 367 22.16 39.44 -5.65
C THR A 367 23.61 39.67 -5.21
N THR A 368 24.55 38.92 -5.76
CA THR A 368 25.98 39.04 -5.46
C THR A 368 26.79 39.08 -6.77
N PRO A 369 27.64 40.10 -7.01
CA PRO A 369 27.93 41.28 -6.18
C PRO A 369 26.87 42.40 -6.35
N THR A 370 26.72 43.31 -5.38
CA THR A 370 25.78 44.44 -5.44
C THR A 370 26.26 45.60 -6.33
N ARG A 371 27.55 45.63 -6.68
CA ARG A 371 28.18 46.67 -7.52
C ARG A 371 29.12 46.03 -8.53
N ILE A 372 29.09 46.53 -9.77
CA ILE A 372 30.01 46.11 -10.83
C ILE A 372 30.79 47.34 -11.30
N ALA A 373 32.12 47.22 -11.38
CA ALA A 373 32.99 48.27 -11.90
C ALA A 373 33.32 47.98 -13.37
N VAL A 374 33.05 48.95 -14.25
CA VAL A 374 33.34 48.85 -15.69
C VAL A 374 34.23 50.02 -16.10
N LEU A 375 35.34 49.73 -16.78
CA LEU A 375 36.23 50.74 -17.35
C LEU A 375 35.92 50.94 -18.84
N LEU A 376 35.39 52.13 -19.18
CA LEU A 376 35.17 52.54 -20.56
C LEU A 376 36.36 53.36 -21.06
N ALA A 377 37.08 52.83 -22.05
CA ALA A 377 38.18 53.53 -22.71
C ALA A 377 37.78 53.97 -24.12
N ARG A 378 38.30 55.11 -24.59
CA ARG A 378 38.15 55.50 -26.00
C ARG A 378 38.85 54.48 -26.88
N ALA A 379 38.15 53.98 -27.90
CA ALA A 379 38.74 53.12 -28.90
C ALA A 379 39.81 53.93 -29.65
N SER A 380 41.07 53.55 -29.49
CA SER A 380 42.15 54.17 -30.27
C SER A 380 41.92 53.84 -31.73
N VAL A 381 41.59 54.86 -32.53
CA VAL A 381 41.62 54.76 -33.99
C VAL A 381 43.05 54.43 -34.38
N ALA A 382 43.29 53.20 -34.82
CA ALA A 382 44.54 52.81 -35.45
C ALA A 382 44.72 53.68 -36.69
N ARG A 383 45.54 54.73 -36.60
CA ARG A 383 46.02 55.44 -37.79
C ARG A 383 46.92 54.47 -38.53
N GLY A 384 46.51 54.07 -39.72
CA GLY A 384 47.37 53.38 -40.66
C GLY A 384 48.61 54.21 -40.97
N LYS A 385 49.76 53.54 -40.87
CA LYS A 385 50.84 53.59 -41.85
C LYS A 385 51.47 52.22 -41.92
#